data_AF-M0ATL4-F1
#
_entry.id   AF-M0ATL4-F1
#
_cell.length_a   1.000
_cell.length_b   1.000
_cell.length_c   1.000
_cell.angle_alpha   90.00
_cell.angle_beta   90.00
_cell.angle_gamma   90.00
#
_symmetry.space_group_name_H-M   'P 1'
#
loop_
_entity.id
_entity.type
_entity.pdbx_description
1 polymer ?
#
loop_
_entity_poly.entity_id
_entity_poly.type
_entity_poly.pdbx_seq_one_letter_code
_entity_poly.pdbx_strand_id
1 'polypeptide(L)'
;MSRVLECADCGGRTFYEKHRCADCGAEAFRDRDPGVGTLQAVTAVHVTPDDVSEPNRLGLASFEGGASIIAQFDGALEAGDAVAIAEGASRDGEDSTMTLVPAAVNDRR
;
A
#
# COMPACT_ATOMS: atom_id res chain seq x y z
N MET A 1 6.66 9.87 -3.39
CA MET A 1 6.98 8.90 -2.30
C MET A 1 5.74 8.73 -1.45
N SER A 2 5.18 7.53 -1.39
CA SER A 2 4.03 7.24 -0.52
C SER A 2 4.46 7.35 0.95
N ARG A 3 3.63 8.01 1.76
CA ARG A 3 3.85 8.19 3.20
C ARG A 3 2.81 7.40 3.98
N VAL A 4 3.21 6.89 5.13
CA VAL A 4 2.30 6.32 6.11
C VAL A 4 2.23 7.24 7.33
N LEU A 5 1.05 7.42 7.89
CA LEU A 5 0.84 8.22 9.10
C LEU A 5 1.02 7.33 10.33
N GLU A 6 2.00 7.66 11.17
CA GLU A 6 2.26 7.01 12.45
C GLU A 6 1.71 7.86 13.59
N CYS A 7 0.88 7.27 14.45
CA CYS A 7 0.41 7.91 15.67
C CYS A 7 1.60 8.21 16.59
N ALA A 8 1.73 9.47 17.02
CA ALA A 8 2.83 9.91 17.86
C ALA A 8 2.86 9.25 19.26
N ASP A 9 1.72 8.70 19.71
CA ASP A 9 1.52 8.23 21.07
C ASP A 9 1.63 6.71 21.20
N CYS A 10 0.98 5.95 20.29
CA CYS A 10 0.97 4.48 20.34
C CYS A 10 1.77 3.82 19.21
N GLY A 11 2.24 4.57 18.21
CA GLY A 11 2.97 4.04 17.06
C GLY A 11 2.12 3.30 16.03
N GLY A 12 0.80 3.23 16.19
CA GLY A 12 -0.10 2.66 15.18
C GLY A 12 -0.02 3.42 13.86
N ARG A 13 0.03 2.70 12.74
CA ARG A 13 0.25 3.27 11.41
C ARG A 13 -0.97 3.11 10.49
N THR A 14 -1.17 4.07 9.59
CA THR A 14 -2.24 4.02 8.58
C THR A 14 -1.88 4.79 7.31
N PHE A 15 -2.37 4.33 6.15
CA PHE A 15 -2.22 5.03 4.88
C PHE A 15 -3.31 6.08 4.62
N TYR A 16 -4.34 6.12 5.47
CA TYR A 16 -5.48 6.99 5.29
C TYR A 16 -5.43 8.15 6.27
N GLU A 17 -5.69 9.36 5.79
CA GLU A 17 -5.84 10.52 6.67
C GLU A 17 -6.97 10.28 7.67
N LYS A 18 -6.68 10.51 8.95
CA LYS A 18 -7.64 10.38 10.04
C LYS A 18 -7.46 11.52 11.02
N HIS A 19 -8.58 12.00 11.57
CA HIS A 19 -8.55 12.99 12.64
C HIS A 19 -8.09 12.38 13.98
N ARG A 20 -8.27 11.07 14.19
CA ARG A 20 -7.91 10.36 15.42
C ARG A 20 -7.35 8.97 15.14
N CYS A 21 -6.40 8.54 15.97
CA CYS A 21 -5.89 7.18 15.99
C CYS A 21 -7.01 6.20 16.36
N ALA A 22 -7.15 5.13 15.58
CA ALA A 22 -8.16 4.10 15.82
C ALA A 22 -7.86 3.26 17.08
N ASP A 23 -6.59 3.19 17.49
CA ASP A 23 -6.15 2.34 18.60
C ASP A 23 -6.17 3.08 19.94
N CYS A 24 -5.67 4.33 19.99
CA CYS A 24 -5.55 5.09 21.24
C CYS A 24 -6.35 6.41 21.29
N GLY A 25 -6.94 6.85 20.17
CA GLY A 25 -7.74 8.08 20.09
C GLY A 25 -6.96 9.40 19.99
N ALA A 26 -5.62 9.37 20.02
CA ALA A 26 -4.79 10.56 19.88
C ALA A 26 -4.94 11.23 18.50
N GLU A 27 -4.69 12.54 18.43
CA GLU A 27 -4.88 13.36 17.23
C GLU A 27 -3.57 13.61 16.46
N ALA A 28 -2.42 13.41 17.11
CA ALA A 28 -1.12 13.68 16.52
C ALA A 28 -0.61 12.49 15.69
N PHE A 29 -0.33 12.76 14.41
CA PHE A 29 0.32 11.83 13.49
C PHE A 29 1.60 12.43 12.91
N ARG A 30 2.52 11.55 12.50
CA ARG A 30 3.77 11.90 11.84
C ARG A 30 3.92 11.09 10.57
N ASP A 31 4.42 11.72 9.51
CA ASP A 31 4.78 11.03 8.28
C ASP A 31 5.96 10.08 8.51
N ARG A 32 5.83 8.85 8.01
CA ARG A 32 6.88 7.82 7.98
C ARG A 32 6.98 7.20 6.60
N ASP A 33 8.14 6.63 6.33
CA ASP A 33 8.32 5.71 5.22
C ASP A 33 7.59 4.40 5.55
N PRO A 34 6.76 3.86 4.63
CA PRO A 34 6.08 2.60 4.87
C PRO A 34 7.02 1.38 4.89
N GLY A 35 8.21 1.48 4.29
CA GLY A 35 9.17 0.40 4.19
C GLY A 35 8.68 -0.75 3.30
N VAL A 36 9.08 -1.96 3.67
CA VAL A 36 8.68 -3.20 2.99
C VAL A 36 7.52 -3.82 3.74
N GLY A 37 6.48 -4.19 3.00
CA GLY A 37 5.34 -4.95 3.48
C GLY A 37 5.35 -6.38 2.98
N THR A 38 4.34 -7.13 3.38
CA THR A 38 4.08 -8.50 2.92
C THR A 38 2.71 -8.58 2.29
N LEU A 39 2.65 -9.14 1.08
CA LEU A 39 1.40 -9.39 0.39
C LEU A 39 0.62 -10.49 1.11
N GLN A 40 -0.60 -10.21 1.53
CA GLN A 40 -1.43 -11.13 2.31
C GLN A 40 -2.40 -11.91 1.43
N ALA A 41 -2.96 -11.24 0.41
CA ALA A 41 -3.93 -11.84 -0.50
C ALA A 41 -3.88 -11.15 -1.86
N VAL A 42 -4.27 -11.90 -2.89
CA VAL A 42 -4.36 -11.45 -4.28
C VAL A 42 -5.74 -11.75 -4.81
N THR A 43 -6.28 -10.84 -5.61
CA THR A 43 -7.48 -11.06 -6.42
C THR A 43 -7.32 -10.45 -7.80
N ALA A 44 -8.17 -10.89 -8.74
CA ALA A 44 -8.22 -10.38 -10.09
C ALA A 44 -9.66 -10.00 -10.44
N VAL A 45 -9.86 -8.75 -10.86
CA VAL A 45 -11.14 -8.30 -11.42
C VAL A 45 -11.08 -8.57 -12.92
N HIS A 46 -11.91 -9.51 -13.38
CA HIS A 46 -11.91 -9.99 -14.77
C HIS A 46 -12.84 -9.22 -15.70
N VAL A 47 -13.68 -8.34 -15.17
CA VAL A 47 -14.56 -7.47 -15.96
C VAL A 47 -14.40 -6.07 -15.42
N THR A 48 -13.78 -5.20 -16.20
CA THR A 48 -13.45 -3.84 -15.77
C THR A 48 -14.10 -2.78 -16.66
N PRO A 49 -14.32 -1.56 -16.15
CA PRO A 49 -14.72 -0.44 -16.99
C PRO A 49 -13.69 -0.16 -18.09
N ASP A 50 -14.12 0.53 -19.14
CA ASP A 50 -13.21 1.11 -20.13
C ASP A 50 -12.13 1.94 -19.40
N ASP A 51 -10.89 1.88 -19.90
CA ASP A 51 -9.69 2.52 -19.33
C ASP A 51 -9.13 1.92 -18.02
N VAL A 52 -9.61 0.72 -17.64
CA VAL A 52 -9.02 -0.09 -16.56
C VAL A 52 -8.44 -1.36 -17.14
N SER A 53 -7.22 -1.71 -16.73
CA SER A 53 -6.55 -2.94 -17.16
C SER A 53 -7.40 -4.17 -16.85
N GLU A 54 -7.55 -5.08 -17.82
CA GLU A 54 -8.27 -6.34 -17.65
C GLU A 54 -7.34 -7.54 -17.93
N PRO A 55 -7.17 -8.49 -16.98
CA PRO A 55 -7.69 -8.44 -15.61
C PRO A 55 -6.95 -7.41 -14.74
N ASN A 56 -7.68 -6.69 -13.90
CA ASN A 56 -7.09 -5.78 -12.91
C ASN A 56 -6.68 -6.57 -11.66
N ARG A 57 -5.38 -6.68 -11.40
CA ARG A 57 -4.85 -7.40 -10.24
C ARG A 57 -4.77 -6.47 -9.04
N LEU A 58 -5.31 -6.94 -7.92
CA LEU A 58 -5.33 -6.21 -6.65
C LEU A 58 -4.67 -7.06 -5.57
N GLY A 59 -3.86 -6.41 -4.76
CA GLY A 59 -3.18 -7.01 -3.62
C GLY A 59 -3.57 -6.35 -2.32
N LEU A 60 -3.83 -7.14 -1.27
CA LEU A 60 -3.88 -6.66 0.10
C LEU A 60 -2.49 -6.84 0.72
N ALA A 61 -1.81 -5.74 1.03
CA ALA A 61 -0.50 -5.76 1.65
C ALA A 61 -0.55 -5.21 3.07
N SER A 62 0.23 -5.83 3.97
CA SER A 62 0.39 -5.40 5.36
C SER A 62 1.82 -4.93 5.59
N PHE A 63 1.97 -3.84 6.33
CA PHE A 63 3.22 -3.17 6.66
C PHE A 63 3.36 -3.08 8.18
N GLU A 64 4.54 -2.62 8.63
CA GLU A 64 4.81 -2.39 10.04
C GLU A 64 3.79 -1.42 10.67
N GLY A 65 3.55 -1.56 11.98
CA GLY A 65 2.63 -0.69 12.72
C GLY A 65 1.15 -0.96 12.43
N GLY A 66 0.83 -2.10 11.80
CA GLY A 66 -0.55 -2.51 11.51
C GLY A 66 -1.18 -1.81 10.30
N ALA A 67 -0.39 -1.06 9.51
CA ALA A 67 -0.89 -0.42 8.31
C ALA A 67 -1.12 -1.45 7.19
N SER A 68 -2.29 -1.40 6.56
CA SER A 68 -2.59 -2.22 5.38
C SER A 68 -3.18 -1.36 4.26
N ILE A 69 -2.94 -1.78 3.03
CA ILE A 69 -3.46 -1.12 1.82
C ILE A 69 -3.91 -2.17 0.80
N ILE A 70 -4.97 -1.82 0.05
CA ILE A 70 -5.34 -2.53 -1.17
C ILE A 70 -4.88 -1.68 -2.33
N ALA A 71 -4.00 -2.21 -3.16
CA ALA A 71 -3.45 -1.50 -4.30
C ALA A 71 -3.29 -2.43 -5.50
N GLN A 72 -3.21 -1.83 -6.69
CA GLN A 72 -2.96 -2.56 -7.93
C GLN A 72 -1.53 -3.08 -7.95
N PHE A 73 -1.27 -4.08 -8.79
CA PHE A 73 0.09 -4.49 -9.12
C PHE A 73 0.13 -5.17 -10.49
N ASP A 74 1.31 -5.16 -11.09
CA ASP A 74 1.58 -5.87 -12.34
C ASP A 74 2.49 -7.08 -12.10
N GLY A 75 2.43 -8.03 -13.04
CA GLY A 75 3.27 -9.22 -13.01
C GLY A 75 2.77 -10.32 -12.06
N ALA A 76 3.70 -11.16 -11.62
CA ALA A 76 3.45 -12.30 -10.75
C ALA A 76 3.89 -11.97 -9.32
N LEU A 77 2.93 -11.51 -8.50
CA LEU A 77 3.06 -11.48 -7.05
C LEU A 77 2.07 -12.47 -6.44
N GLU A 78 2.50 -13.14 -5.38
CA GLU A 78 1.73 -14.11 -4.63
C GLU A 78 1.70 -13.76 -3.13
N ALA A 79 0.72 -14.32 -2.42
CA ALA A 79 0.64 -14.14 -0.98
C ALA A 79 1.91 -14.67 -0.30
N GLY A 80 2.52 -13.87 0.57
CA GLY A 80 3.81 -14.11 1.19
C GLY A 80 4.94 -13.27 0.61
N ASP A 81 4.79 -12.70 -0.59
CA ASP A 81 5.84 -11.91 -1.23
C ASP A 81 6.10 -10.59 -0.49
N ALA A 82 7.37 -10.20 -0.47
CA ALA A 82 7.80 -8.89 0.01
C ALA A 82 7.50 -7.82 -1.04
N VAL A 83 6.82 -6.75 -0.62
CA VAL A 83 6.34 -5.70 -1.52
C VAL A 83 6.71 -4.31 -1.00
N ALA A 84 6.90 -3.38 -1.93
CA ALA A 84 7.04 -1.95 -1.65
C ALA A 84 5.94 -1.19 -2.40
N ILE A 85 5.74 0.08 -2.02
CA ILE A 85 4.78 0.96 -2.69
C ILE A 85 5.53 1.86 -3.67
N ALA A 86 5.05 1.90 -4.91
CA ALA A 86 5.50 2.84 -5.92
C ALA A 86 4.35 3.74 -6.39
N GLU A 87 4.71 4.85 -7.02
CA GLU A 87 3.75 5.68 -7.73
C GLU A 87 3.32 4.95 -9.01
N GLY A 88 2.03 4.70 -9.14
CA GLY A 88 1.38 4.11 -10.30
C GLY A 88 0.95 5.17 -11.32
N ALA A 89 0.41 4.73 -12.44
CA ALA A 89 -0.10 5.63 -13.47
C ALA A 89 -1.30 6.43 -12.95
N SER A 90 -1.24 7.75 -13.11
CA SER A 90 -2.36 8.65 -12.83
C SER A 90 -3.43 8.48 -13.92
N ARG A 91 -4.69 8.33 -13.52
CA ARG A 91 -5.82 8.52 -14.44
C ARG A 91 -6.11 10.01 -14.48
N ASP A 92 -6.02 10.61 -15.66
CA ASP A 92 -6.37 12.01 -15.92
C ASP A 92 -5.66 13.09 -15.07
N GLY A 93 -4.42 12.82 -14.65
CA GLY A 93 -3.50 13.86 -14.18
C GLY A 93 -3.78 14.50 -12.81
N GLU A 94 -4.81 14.08 -12.07
CA GLU A 94 -5.18 14.70 -10.78
C GLU A 94 -4.91 13.84 -9.55
N ASP A 95 -4.72 12.53 -9.67
CA ASP A 95 -4.35 11.70 -8.51
C ASP A 95 -3.34 10.60 -8.87
N SER A 96 -2.19 10.61 -8.20
CA SER A 96 -1.18 9.55 -8.33
C SER A 96 -1.70 8.31 -7.60
N THR A 97 -1.99 7.25 -8.36
CA THR A 97 -2.38 5.97 -7.77
C THR A 97 -1.16 5.31 -7.11
N MET A 98 -1.38 4.53 -6.06
CA MET A 98 -0.33 3.69 -5.48
C MET A 98 -0.40 2.28 -6.08
N THR A 99 0.76 1.73 -6.45
CA THR A 99 0.89 0.36 -6.93
C THR A 99 1.86 -0.43 -6.05
N LEU A 100 1.60 -1.72 -5.87
CA LEU A 100 2.51 -2.65 -5.20
C LEU A 100 3.53 -3.15 -6.22
N VAL A 101 4.79 -3.09 -5.84
CA VAL A 101 5.90 -3.65 -6.62
C VAL A 101 6.65 -4.65 -5.76
N PRO A 102 7.30 -5.67 -6.34
CA PRO A 102 8.23 -6.50 -5.60
C PRO A 102 9.23 -5.61 -4.86
N ALA A 103 9.37 -5.81 -3.54
CA ALA A 103 10.47 -5.19 -2.83
C ALA A 103 11.74 -5.80 -3.44
N ALA A 104 12.61 -4.97 -4.04
CA ALA A 104 13.88 -5.46 -4.55
C ALA A 104 14.58 -6.20 -3.39
N VAL A 105 14.67 -7.53 -3.51
CA VAL A 105 15.39 -8.36 -2.56
C VAL A 105 16.82 -7.86 -2.63
N ASN A 106 17.22 -7.05 -1.66
CA ASN A 106 18.57 -6.57 -1.55
C ASN A 106 19.39 -7.77 -1.08
N ASP A 107 19.67 -8.70 -2.02
CA ASP A 107 20.66 -9.76 -1.88
C ASP A 107 22.04 -9.07 -1.78
N ARG A 108 22.30 -8.47 -0.62
CA ARG A 108 23.63 -8.04 -0.22
C ARG A 108 24.34 -9.23 0.39
N ARG A 109 25.04 -9.93 -0.50
CA ARG A 109 26.22 -10.74 -0.22
C ARG A 109 27.27 -9.97 0.57
#